data_AF-A0A078MTW8-F1
#
_entry.id   AF-A0A078MTW8-F1
#
_cell.length_a   1.000
_cell.length_b   1.000
_cell.length_c   1.000
_cell.angle_alpha   90.00
_cell.angle_beta   90.00
_cell.angle_gamma   90.00
#
_symmetry.space_group_name_H-M   'P 1'
#
loop_
_entity.id
_entity.type
_entity.pdbx_description
1 polymer ?
#
loop_
_entity_poly.entity_id
_entity_poly.type
_entity_poly.pdbx_seq_one_letter_code
_entity_poly.pdbx_strand_id
1 'polypeptide(L)'
;MHNHGGGTAESLFLIPAVVAVVAYGRAAFSARSGRWPWYRTAFFTAGVLTALATVLQPMANAIHDSFAVLSVAHLMAGMAAPLLLVLSRPFTLALRTLAVFPARRLSRLLRSVPLRFLAHPVTAAVLNVGGMWLMFRTPLLQAMQDSMPVHWLVTAHLVAAGYLWTAALISRDPLAHRASFPLRAAVLVLSVAAHNILAKVIYADPPAGVPAEQAEAGALVMYYGGAVLELAVIIIFCRQWYRAARPRERAVAARPRAA
;
A
#
# COMPACT_ATOMS: atom_id res chain seq x y z
N MET A 1 -16.92 -0.06 -34.02
CA MET A 1 -16.75 1.34 -33.56
C MET A 1 -15.59 1.38 -32.58
N HIS A 2 -14.45 1.93 -32.99
CA HIS A 2 -13.24 2.00 -32.17
C HIS A 2 -13.42 3.07 -31.10
N ASN A 3 -13.42 2.65 -29.84
CA ASN A 3 -13.66 3.51 -28.69
C ASN A 3 -12.39 4.32 -28.38
N HIS A 4 -12.26 5.51 -28.98
CA HIS A 4 -11.11 6.41 -28.80
C HIS A 4 -11.01 7.04 -27.39
N GLY A 5 -11.86 6.63 -26.43
CA GLY A 5 -11.81 7.08 -25.03
C GLY A 5 -10.96 6.22 -24.09
N GLY A 6 -10.66 4.96 -24.45
CA GLY A 6 -9.88 4.05 -23.58
C GLY A 6 -8.40 4.38 -23.55
N GLY A 7 -7.79 4.66 -24.71
CA GLY A 7 -6.35 4.86 -24.82
C GLY A 7 -5.82 6.14 -24.13
N THR A 8 -6.61 7.20 -24.04
CA THR A 8 -6.22 8.46 -23.37
C THR A 8 -6.25 8.32 -21.85
N ALA A 9 -7.22 7.58 -21.32
CA ALA A 9 -7.32 7.26 -19.91
C ALA A 9 -6.24 6.27 -19.47
N GLU A 10 -6.04 5.19 -20.22
CA GLU A 10 -5.03 4.18 -19.89
C GLU A 10 -3.62 4.78 -19.95
N SER A 11 -3.33 5.63 -20.94
CA SER A 11 -2.04 6.32 -21.04
C SER A 11 -1.77 7.25 -19.85
N LEU A 12 -2.79 7.87 -19.25
CA LEU A 12 -2.67 8.70 -18.05
C LEU A 12 -2.06 7.95 -16.86
N PHE A 13 -2.33 6.65 -16.73
CA PHE A 13 -1.78 5.80 -15.65
C PHE A 13 -0.54 5.02 -16.09
N LEU A 14 -0.50 4.56 -17.35
CA LEU A 14 0.62 3.80 -17.90
C LEU A 14 1.90 4.63 -17.98
N ILE A 15 1.82 5.89 -18.44
CA ILE A 15 3.00 6.77 -18.57
C ILE A 15 3.69 6.96 -17.21
N PRO A 16 3.04 7.46 -16.15
CA PRO A 16 3.70 7.67 -14.86
C PRO A 16 4.18 6.35 -14.24
N ALA A 17 3.46 5.23 -14.45
CA ALA A 17 3.89 3.93 -13.98
C ALA A 17 5.17 3.44 -14.65
N VAL A 18 5.25 3.52 -15.98
CA VAL A 18 6.45 3.15 -16.75
C VAL A 18 7.60 4.05 -16.37
N VAL A 19 7.37 5.37 -16.27
CA VAL A 19 8.37 6.33 -15.81
C VAL A 19 8.87 5.97 -14.41
N ALA A 20 7.99 5.61 -13.48
CA ALA A 20 8.36 5.21 -12.13
C ALA A 20 9.20 3.93 -12.12
N VAL A 21 8.81 2.90 -12.89
CA VAL A 21 9.55 1.63 -13.01
C VAL A 21 10.92 1.84 -13.62
N VAL A 22 11.01 2.58 -14.73
CA VAL A 22 12.29 2.88 -15.39
C VAL A 22 13.18 3.73 -14.50
N ALA A 23 12.64 4.77 -13.85
CA ALA A 23 13.39 5.61 -12.92
C ALA A 23 13.91 4.81 -11.72
N TYR A 24 13.09 3.95 -11.14
CA TYR A 24 13.49 3.06 -10.04
C TYR A 24 14.57 2.08 -10.50
N GLY A 25 14.39 1.44 -11.66
CA GLY A 25 15.37 0.52 -12.23
C GLY A 25 16.72 1.20 -12.47
N ARG A 26 16.72 2.36 -13.14
CA ARG A 26 17.94 3.17 -13.35
C ARG A 26 18.62 3.55 -12.04
N ALA A 27 17.84 3.94 -11.03
CA ALA A 27 18.37 4.23 -9.71
C ALA A 27 18.97 2.98 -9.05
N ALA A 28 18.31 1.83 -9.14
CA ALA A 28 18.78 0.58 -8.56
C ALA A 28 20.12 0.11 -9.16
N PHE A 29 20.28 0.26 -10.48
CA PHE A 29 21.51 -0.10 -11.21
C PHE A 29 22.56 1.03 -11.24
N SER A 30 22.31 2.18 -10.61
CA SER A 30 23.28 3.27 -10.54
C SER A 30 24.43 2.93 -9.61
N ALA A 31 25.66 3.32 -9.95
CA ALA A 31 26.82 3.21 -9.06
C ALA A 31 26.60 3.84 -7.68
N ARG A 32 25.71 4.84 -7.58
CA ARG A 32 25.36 5.52 -6.31
C ARG A 32 24.47 4.71 -5.38
N SER A 33 23.77 3.68 -5.88
CA SER A 33 22.92 2.84 -5.03
C SER A 33 23.74 1.84 -4.19
N GLY A 34 24.97 1.55 -4.63
CA GLY A 34 25.86 0.53 -4.07
C GLY A 34 25.34 -0.88 -4.33
N ARG A 35 25.46 -1.78 -3.34
CA ARG A 35 24.84 -3.11 -3.38
C ARG A 35 23.33 -3.02 -3.12
N TRP A 36 22.55 -2.70 -4.17
CA TRP A 36 21.08 -2.75 -4.09
C TRP A 36 20.57 -4.16 -4.46
N PRO A 37 19.77 -4.80 -3.59
CA PRO A 37 19.29 -6.16 -3.87
C PRO A 37 18.21 -6.17 -4.97
N TRP A 38 18.38 -7.07 -5.94
CA TRP A 38 17.49 -7.21 -7.10
C TRP A 38 16.02 -7.48 -6.73
N TYR A 39 15.78 -8.23 -5.63
CA TYR A 39 14.42 -8.55 -5.18
C TYR A 39 13.60 -7.30 -4.85
N ARG A 40 14.24 -6.17 -4.49
CA ARG A 40 13.51 -4.90 -4.24
C ARG A 40 13.00 -4.27 -5.51
N THR A 41 13.76 -4.38 -6.60
CA THR A 41 13.32 -3.94 -7.93
C THR A 41 12.18 -4.83 -8.43
N ALA A 42 12.26 -6.14 -8.18
CA ALA A 42 11.17 -7.07 -8.47
C ALA A 42 9.90 -6.70 -7.67
N PHE A 43 10.02 -6.41 -6.37
CA PHE A 43 8.86 -5.95 -5.58
C PHE A 43 8.31 -4.60 -6.03
N PHE A 44 9.16 -3.65 -6.42
CA PHE A 44 8.69 -2.36 -6.92
C PHE A 44 7.89 -2.53 -8.22
N THR A 45 8.46 -3.24 -9.18
CA THR A 45 7.82 -3.52 -10.47
C THR A 45 6.52 -4.30 -10.29
N ALA A 46 6.54 -5.38 -9.51
CA ALA A 46 5.33 -6.14 -9.18
C ALA A 46 4.27 -5.27 -8.50
N GLY A 47 4.64 -4.43 -7.52
CA GLY A 47 3.70 -3.55 -6.83
C GLY A 47 3.05 -2.52 -7.76
N VAL A 48 3.83 -1.92 -8.67
CA VAL A 48 3.30 -1.00 -9.69
C VAL A 48 2.37 -1.73 -10.65
N LEU A 49 2.78 -2.90 -11.16
CA LEU A 49 1.95 -3.71 -12.07
C LEU A 49 0.64 -4.15 -11.42
N THR A 50 0.67 -4.58 -10.16
CA THR A 50 -0.52 -4.93 -9.38
C THR A 50 -1.47 -3.74 -9.25
N ALA A 51 -0.97 -2.52 -9.03
CA ALA A 51 -1.81 -1.32 -8.97
C ALA A 51 -2.36 -0.91 -10.35
N LEU A 52 -1.62 -1.09 -11.43
CA LEU A 52 -2.14 -0.84 -12.78
C LEU A 52 -3.21 -1.84 -13.18
N ALA A 53 -3.03 -3.11 -12.82
CA ALA A 53 -3.97 -4.15 -13.16
C ALA A 53 -5.40 -3.82 -12.68
N THR A 54 -5.54 -3.11 -11.57
CA THR A 54 -6.86 -2.72 -11.04
C THR A 54 -7.53 -1.58 -11.80
N VAL A 55 -6.81 -0.83 -12.62
CA VAL A 55 -7.33 0.33 -13.38
C VAL A 55 -7.47 0.02 -14.88
N LEU A 56 -6.71 -0.95 -15.40
CA LEU A 56 -6.73 -1.31 -16.83
C LEU A 56 -7.98 -2.11 -17.22
N GLN A 57 -8.37 -1.99 -18.50
CA GLN A 57 -9.70 -2.40 -18.99
C GLN A 57 -10.09 -3.89 -18.94
N PRO A 58 -9.22 -4.91 -18.76
CA PRO A 58 -9.74 -6.27 -18.54
C PRO A 58 -10.42 -6.39 -17.17
N MET A 59 -9.82 -5.77 -16.15
CA MET A 59 -10.30 -5.84 -14.77
C MET A 59 -11.39 -4.81 -14.50
N ALA A 60 -11.26 -3.59 -15.04
CA ALA A 60 -12.28 -2.55 -14.89
C ALA A 60 -13.65 -3.01 -15.42
N ASN A 61 -13.68 -3.70 -16.56
CA ASN A 61 -14.93 -4.27 -17.10
C ASN A 61 -15.47 -5.40 -16.21
N ALA A 62 -14.59 -6.32 -15.77
CA ALA A 62 -14.99 -7.45 -14.92
C ALA A 62 -15.48 -7.05 -13.51
N ILE A 63 -15.10 -5.86 -13.03
CA ILE A 63 -15.60 -5.28 -11.76
C ILE A 63 -17.10 -4.96 -11.83
N HIS A 64 -17.62 -4.59 -13.00
CA HIS A 64 -19.05 -4.31 -13.18
C HIS A 64 -19.89 -5.59 -13.15
N ASP A 65 -19.31 -6.71 -13.59
CA ASP A 65 -20.02 -7.98 -13.73
C ASP A 65 -19.95 -8.86 -12.47
N SER A 66 -18.96 -8.63 -11.59
CA SER A 66 -18.75 -9.46 -10.41
C SER A 66 -18.23 -8.68 -9.21
N PHE A 67 -19.01 -8.69 -8.13
CA PHE A 67 -18.59 -8.16 -6.84
C PHE A 67 -17.37 -8.91 -6.26
N ALA A 68 -17.17 -10.19 -6.61
CA ALA A 68 -15.96 -10.91 -6.22
C ALA A 68 -14.70 -10.34 -6.89
N VAL A 69 -14.79 -9.95 -8.16
CA VAL A 69 -13.69 -9.29 -8.89
C VAL A 69 -13.41 -7.90 -8.29
N LEU A 70 -14.45 -7.17 -7.90
CA LEU A 70 -14.29 -5.92 -7.15
C LEU A 70 -13.49 -6.14 -5.86
N SER A 71 -13.82 -7.16 -5.07
CA SER A 71 -13.07 -7.49 -3.84
C SER A 71 -11.62 -7.87 -4.14
N VAL A 72 -11.34 -8.61 -5.22
CA VAL A 72 -9.96 -8.90 -5.66
C VAL A 72 -9.21 -7.60 -6.01
N ALA A 73 -9.83 -6.74 -6.82
CA ALA A 73 -9.25 -5.46 -7.21
C ALA A 73 -8.96 -4.59 -5.99
N HIS A 74 -9.88 -4.57 -5.03
CA HIS A 74 -9.68 -3.89 -3.75
C HIS A 74 -8.46 -4.43 -2.99
N LEU A 75 -8.31 -5.75 -2.83
CA LEU A 75 -7.17 -6.34 -2.14
C LEU A 75 -5.85 -6.08 -2.87
N MET A 76 -5.86 -6.13 -4.21
CA MET A 76 -4.70 -5.82 -5.02
C MET A 76 -4.25 -4.37 -4.85
N ALA A 77 -5.18 -3.42 -4.96
CA ALA A 77 -4.90 -1.98 -4.85
C ALA A 77 -4.61 -1.53 -3.41
N GLY A 78 -5.43 -1.97 -2.45
CA GLY A 78 -5.42 -1.51 -1.06
C GLY A 78 -4.40 -2.20 -0.17
N MET A 79 -3.94 -3.41 -0.52
CA MET A 79 -3.02 -4.18 0.33
C MET A 79 -1.81 -4.72 -0.42
N ALA A 80 -2.01 -5.48 -1.51
CA ALA A 80 -0.91 -6.18 -2.17
C ALA A 80 0.10 -5.21 -2.81
N ALA A 81 -0.37 -4.26 -3.63
CA ALA A 81 0.50 -3.24 -4.24
C ALA A 81 1.22 -2.40 -3.17
N PRO A 82 0.52 -1.82 -2.17
CA PRO A 82 1.15 -1.13 -1.04
C PRO A 82 2.24 -1.93 -0.32
N LEU A 83 1.97 -3.20 -0.02
CA LEU A 83 2.93 -4.09 0.64
C LEU A 83 4.22 -4.24 -0.17
N LEU A 84 4.08 -4.55 -1.45
CA LEU A 84 5.20 -4.71 -2.37
C LEU A 84 6.00 -3.40 -2.53
N LEU A 85 5.31 -2.27 -2.69
CA LEU A 85 5.91 -0.95 -2.81
C LEU A 85 6.68 -0.56 -1.55
N VAL A 86 6.13 -0.77 -0.35
CA VAL A 86 6.83 -0.45 0.90
C VAL A 86 8.07 -1.35 1.10
N LEU A 87 8.00 -2.63 0.73
CA LEU A 87 9.14 -3.55 0.83
C LEU A 87 10.29 -3.20 -0.14
N SER A 88 9.97 -2.56 -1.26
CA SER A 88 10.97 -2.09 -2.22
C SER A 88 11.81 -0.91 -1.71
N ARG A 89 11.40 -0.20 -0.65
CA ARG A 89 12.11 0.96 -0.06
C ARG A 89 12.44 2.07 -1.08
N PRO A 90 11.43 2.62 -1.79
CA PRO A 90 11.65 3.56 -2.88
C PRO A 90 12.29 4.87 -2.40
N PHE A 91 11.91 5.37 -1.21
CA PHE A 91 12.48 6.59 -0.68
C PHE A 91 13.94 6.43 -0.25
N THR A 92 14.32 5.28 0.31
CA THR A 92 15.73 4.99 0.60
C THR A 92 16.57 5.00 -0.68
N LEU A 93 16.08 4.38 -1.77
CA LEU A 93 16.80 4.35 -3.04
C LEU A 93 16.91 5.75 -3.63
N ALA A 94 15.81 6.50 -3.69
CA ALA A 94 15.77 7.86 -4.20
C ALA A 94 16.76 8.78 -3.46
N LEU A 95 16.81 8.72 -2.12
CA LEU A 95 17.74 9.53 -1.34
C LEU A 95 19.22 9.16 -1.54
N ARG A 96 19.52 7.91 -1.96
CA ARG A 96 20.89 7.48 -2.27
C ARG A 96 21.36 7.92 -3.65
N THR A 97 20.45 8.00 -4.62
CA THR A 97 20.80 8.22 -6.03
C THR A 97 20.60 9.66 -6.49
N LEU A 98 19.64 10.39 -5.91
CA LEU A 98 19.36 11.79 -6.22
C LEU A 98 20.55 12.70 -5.89
N ALA A 99 20.70 13.76 -6.69
CA ALA A 99 21.63 14.84 -6.39
C ALA A 99 21.27 15.54 -5.07
N VAL A 100 22.23 16.27 -4.49
CA VAL A 100 22.11 16.88 -3.15
C VAL A 100 20.86 17.77 -3.02
N PHE A 101 20.58 18.62 -4.01
CA PHE A 101 19.42 19.53 -3.99
C PHE A 101 18.07 18.80 -4.00
N PRO A 102 17.76 17.92 -4.97
CA PRO A 102 16.51 17.16 -4.95
C PRO A 102 16.41 16.21 -3.74
N ALA A 103 17.52 15.62 -3.28
CA ALA A 103 17.53 14.80 -2.06
C ALA A 103 17.15 15.62 -0.81
N ARG A 104 17.65 16.87 -0.69
CA ARG A 104 17.25 17.80 0.39
C ARG A 104 15.79 18.20 0.29
N ARG A 105 15.25 18.44 -0.91
CA ARG A 105 13.81 18.75 -1.10
C ARG A 105 12.94 17.56 -0.70
N LEU A 106 13.26 16.35 -1.17
CA LEU A 106 12.56 15.14 -0.79
C LEU A 106 12.63 14.90 0.73
N SER A 107 13.81 15.05 1.34
CA SER A 107 13.98 14.92 2.78
C SER A 107 13.19 15.97 3.58
N ARG A 108 13.04 17.20 3.06
CA ARG A 108 12.18 18.22 3.68
C ARG A 108 10.69 17.88 3.54
N LEU A 109 10.27 17.40 2.38
CA LEU A 109 8.90 16.93 2.15
C LEU A 109 8.55 15.76 3.09
N LEU A 110 9.46 14.79 3.22
CA LEU A 110 9.33 13.66 4.14
C LEU A 110 9.29 14.07 5.63
N ARG A 111 9.74 15.29 5.93
CA ARG A 111 9.73 15.90 7.27
C ARG A 111 8.58 16.88 7.48
N SER A 112 7.77 17.12 6.46
CA SER A 112 6.68 18.09 6.55
C SER A 112 5.61 17.66 7.56
N VAL A 113 4.99 18.64 8.21
CA VAL A 113 3.88 18.43 9.14
C VAL A 113 2.70 17.66 8.51
N PRO A 114 2.23 17.97 7.28
CA PRO A 114 1.16 17.18 6.66
C PRO A 114 1.58 15.72 6.50
N LEU A 115 2.78 15.44 5.99
CA LEU A 115 3.20 14.05 5.84
C LEU A 115 3.40 13.35 7.19
N ARG A 116 3.80 14.07 8.24
CA ARG A 116 3.84 13.54 9.60
C ARG A 116 2.46 13.12 10.10
N PHE A 117 1.43 13.91 9.79
CA PHE A 117 0.05 13.59 10.15
C PHE A 117 -0.48 12.41 9.33
N LEU A 118 -0.28 12.39 8.01
CA LEU A 118 -0.73 11.30 7.13
C LEU A 118 0.02 9.98 7.40
N ALA A 119 1.31 10.04 7.74
CA ALA A 119 2.11 8.86 8.07
C ALA A 119 1.93 8.40 9.52
N HIS A 120 1.10 9.08 10.33
CA HIS A 120 0.77 8.62 11.67
C HIS A 120 -0.09 7.35 11.58
N PRO A 121 0.22 6.26 12.33
CA PRO A 121 -0.48 4.99 12.19
C PRO A 121 -2.00 5.10 12.33
N VAL A 122 -2.47 5.91 13.29
CA VAL A 122 -3.91 6.11 13.52
C VAL A 122 -4.57 6.79 12.31
N THR A 123 -4.00 7.88 11.81
CA THR A 123 -4.52 8.60 10.64
C THR A 123 -4.53 7.70 9.41
N ALA A 124 -3.44 6.96 9.18
CA ALA A 124 -3.34 6.05 8.07
C ALA A 124 -4.37 4.90 8.16
N ALA A 125 -4.61 4.37 9.36
CA ALA A 125 -5.65 3.37 9.59
C ALA A 125 -7.06 3.93 9.38
N VAL A 126 -7.34 5.14 9.85
CA VAL A 126 -8.63 5.81 9.63
C VAL A 126 -8.86 6.07 8.15
N LEU A 127 -7.87 6.56 7.40
CA LEU A 127 -7.99 6.77 5.96
C LEU A 127 -8.20 5.47 5.18
N ASN A 128 -7.55 4.39 5.62
CA ASN A 128 -7.65 3.09 4.98
C ASN A 128 -8.98 2.39 5.31
N VAL A 129 -9.20 2.07 6.58
CA VAL A 129 -10.40 1.37 7.04
C VAL A 129 -11.65 2.24 6.89
N GLY A 130 -11.57 3.51 7.27
CA GLY A 130 -12.70 4.44 7.13
C GLY A 130 -13.05 4.68 5.66
N GLY A 131 -12.06 4.78 4.77
CA GLY A 131 -12.28 4.86 3.33
C GLY A 131 -13.01 3.63 2.78
N MET A 132 -12.61 2.43 3.22
CA MET A 132 -13.30 1.19 2.83
C MET A 132 -14.74 1.12 3.35
N TRP A 133 -14.95 1.44 4.62
CA TRP A 133 -16.28 1.48 5.21
C TRP A 133 -17.20 2.45 4.46
N LEU A 134 -16.68 3.65 4.14
CA LEU A 134 -17.42 4.61 3.35
C LEU A 134 -17.76 4.05 1.98
N MET A 135 -16.80 3.43 1.28
CA MET A 135 -17.02 2.85 -0.05
C MET A 135 -18.15 1.81 -0.05
N PHE A 136 -18.15 0.86 0.89
CA PHE A 136 -19.13 -0.24 0.89
C PHE A 136 -20.47 0.09 1.57
N ARG A 137 -20.54 1.12 2.43
CA ARG A 137 -21.76 1.49 3.17
C ARG A 137 -22.48 2.73 2.65
N THR A 138 -21.92 3.41 1.67
CA THR A 138 -22.53 4.61 1.06
C THR A 138 -22.81 4.38 -0.42
N PRO A 139 -23.60 5.26 -1.09
CA PRO A 139 -23.78 5.19 -2.55
C PRO A 139 -22.48 5.42 -3.34
N LEU A 140 -21.33 5.60 -2.68
CA LEU A 140 -20.03 5.72 -3.35
C LEU A 140 -19.71 4.50 -4.22
N LEU A 141 -20.13 3.30 -3.81
CA LEU A 141 -19.99 2.09 -4.62
C LEU A 141 -20.73 2.22 -5.96
N GLN A 142 -21.98 2.69 -5.93
CA GLN A 142 -22.78 2.92 -7.13
C GLN A 142 -22.18 4.04 -7.98
N ALA A 143 -21.80 5.16 -7.36
CA ALA A 143 -21.16 6.28 -8.06
C ALA A 143 -19.85 5.88 -8.76
N MET A 144 -19.11 4.93 -8.18
CA MET A 144 -17.90 4.37 -8.75
C MET A 144 -18.20 3.52 -10.00
N GLN A 145 -19.32 2.79 -9.98
CA GLN A 145 -19.77 1.98 -11.13
C GLN A 145 -20.33 2.86 -12.25
N ASP A 146 -20.99 3.96 -11.90
CA ASP A 146 -21.61 4.86 -12.88
C ASP A 146 -20.60 5.82 -13.53
N SER A 147 -19.49 6.14 -12.84
CA SER A 147 -18.56 7.16 -13.29
C SER A 147 -17.08 6.76 -13.17
N MET A 148 -16.43 6.69 -14.33
CA MET A 148 -15.01 6.36 -14.46
C MET A 148 -14.07 7.29 -13.66
N PRO A 149 -14.29 8.62 -13.59
CA PRO A 149 -13.45 9.50 -12.78
C PRO A 149 -13.52 9.19 -11.27
N VAL A 150 -14.70 8.80 -10.77
CA VAL A 150 -14.86 8.40 -9.36
C VAL A 150 -14.15 7.07 -9.12
N HIS A 151 -14.24 6.12 -10.06
CA HIS A 151 -13.45 4.89 -10.01
C HIS A 151 -11.95 5.13 -9.88
N TRP A 152 -11.40 6.05 -10.67
CA TRP A 152 -9.98 6.41 -10.55
C TRP A 152 -9.64 7.07 -9.23
N LEU A 153 -10.49 8.00 -8.76
CA LEU A 153 -10.26 8.71 -7.50
C LEU A 153 -10.29 7.75 -6.31
N VAL A 154 -11.28 6.84 -6.26
CA VAL A 154 -11.42 5.83 -5.21
C VAL A 154 -10.24 4.86 -5.26
N THR A 155 -9.88 4.36 -6.44
CA THR A 155 -8.74 3.44 -6.59
C THR A 155 -7.42 4.11 -6.18
N ALA A 156 -7.20 5.36 -6.59
CA ALA A 156 -6.03 6.14 -6.17
C ALA A 156 -6.00 6.35 -4.65
N HIS A 157 -7.15 6.64 -4.04
CA HIS A 157 -7.28 6.74 -2.59
C HIS A 157 -6.98 5.41 -1.89
N LEU A 158 -7.50 4.28 -2.38
CA LEU A 158 -7.24 2.94 -1.85
C LEU A 158 -5.73 2.62 -1.86
N VAL A 159 -5.06 2.85 -2.99
CA VAL A 159 -3.62 2.63 -3.11
C VAL A 159 -2.83 3.55 -2.17
N ALA A 160 -3.20 4.84 -2.11
CA ALA A 160 -2.52 5.81 -1.26
C ALA A 160 -2.72 5.54 0.23
N ALA A 161 -3.95 5.27 0.66
CA ALA A 161 -4.29 4.95 2.04
C ALA A 161 -3.65 3.63 2.48
N GLY A 162 -3.70 2.60 1.62
CA GLY A 162 -3.03 1.32 1.85
C GLY A 162 -1.51 1.47 1.96
N TYR A 163 -0.90 2.29 1.10
CA TYR A 163 0.53 2.60 1.17
C TYR A 163 0.88 3.32 2.46
N LEU A 164 0.11 4.33 2.87
CA LEU A 164 0.34 5.05 4.12
C LEU A 164 0.20 4.13 5.34
N TRP A 165 -0.83 3.29 5.37
CA TRP A 165 -1.07 2.34 6.46
C TRP A 165 0.07 1.33 6.57
N THR A 166 0.43 0.71 5.46
CA THR A 166 1.55 -0.24 5.38
C THR A 166 2.86 0.44 5.74
N ALA A 167 3.11 1.67 5.25
CA ALA A 167 4.34 2.38 5.53
C ALA A 167 4.46 2.77 7.01
N ALA A 168 3.37 3.24 7.62
CA ALA A 168 3.31 3.58 9.04
C ALA A 168 3.56 2.34 9.92
N LEU A 169 3.14 1.16 9.47
CA LEU A 169 3.27 -0.08 10.22
C LEU A 169 4.58 -0.83 9.98
N ILE A 170 5.15 -0.91 8.78
CA ILE A 170 6.31 -1.77 8.50
C ILE A 170 7.46 -1.08 7.74
N SER A 171 7.32 0.17 7.32
CA SER A 171 8.37 0.81 6.51
C SER A 171 9.69 0.91 7.25
N ARG A 172 10.79 0.66 6.54
CA ARG A 172 12.18 0.90 7.00
C ARG A 172 12.82 2.13 6.34
N ASP A 173 12.03 2.96 5.67
CA ASP A 173 12.51 4.20 5.08
C ASP A 173 12.83 5.25 6.15
N PRO A 174 13.71 6.23 5.85
CA PRO A 174 14.06 7.31 6.77
C PRO A 174 12.87 8.29 6.92
N LEU A 175 11.90 7.89 7.73
CA LEU A 175 10.81 8.74 8.21
C LEU A 175 11.26 9.41 9.51
N ALA A 176 11.09 10.72 9.59
CA ALA A 176 11.60 11.51 10.72
C ALA A 176 10.89 11.23 12.04
N HIS A 177 9.66 10.72 12.00
CA HIS A 177 8.87 10.43 13.19
C HIS A 177 8.30 9.03 13.07
N ARG A 178 8.81 8.10 13.88
CA ARG A 178 8.27 6.74 13.98
C ARG A 178 7.47 6.62 15.26
N ALA A 179 6.21 6.24 15.13
CA ALA A 179 5.36 5.90 16.26
C ALA A 179 5.94 4.73 17.07
N SER A 180 5.60 4.69 18.36
CA SER A 180 6.02 3.63 19.26
C SER A 180 5.51 2.26 18.77
N PHE A 181 6.27 1.21 19.09
CA PHE A 181 5.89 -0.16 18.76
C PHE A 181 4.49 -0.56 19.29
N PRO A 182 4.12 -0.32 20.56
CA PRO A 182 2.80 -0.71 21.06
C PRO A 182 1.66 0.00 20.32
N LEU A 183 1.82 1.28 19.97
CA LEU A 183 0.82 2.00 19.19
C LEU A 183 0.62 1.38 17.80
N ARG A 184 1.71 1.05 17.11
CA ARG A 184 1.64 0.37 15.80
C ARG A 184 1.01 -1.02 15.91
N ALA A 185 1.33 -1.76 16.95
CA ALA A 185 0.74 -3.09 17.20
C ALA A 185 -0.78 -2.99 17.45
N ALA A 186 -1.21 -2.06 18.31
CA ALA A 186 -2.62 -1.81 18.59
C ALA A 186 -3.37 -1.40 17.31
N VAL A 187 -2.82 -0.46 16.54
CA VAL A 187 -3.41 -0.03 15.26
C VAL A 187 -3.49 -1.18 14.26
N LEU A 188 -2.45 -2.01 14.15
CA LEU A 188 -2.46 -3.19 13.28
C LEU A 188 -3.61 -4.13 13.64
N VAL A 189 -3.73 -4.51 14.93
CA VAL A 189 -4.80 -5.41 15.40
C VAL A 189 -6.17 -4.82 15.17
N LEU A 190 -6.37 -3.54 15.51
CA LEU A 190 -7.66 -2.86 15.31
C LEU A 190 -8.02 -2.73 13.82
N SER A 191 -7.05 -2.45 12.96
CA SER A 191 -7.29 -2.34 11.51
C SER A 191 -7.68 -3.69 10.90
N VAL A 192 -6.96 -4.75 11.27
CA VAL A 192 -7.26 -6.13 10.87
C VAL A 192 -8.65 -6.55 11.36
N ALA A 193 -8.97 -6.25 12.63
CA ALA A 193 -10.30 -6.54 13.17
C ALA A 193 -11.39 -5.79 12.40
N ALA A 194 -11.21 -4.49 12.15
CA ALA A 194 -12.20 -3.68 11.45
C ALA A 194 -12.39 -4.09 9.98
N HIS A 195 -11.31 -4.51 9.30
CA HIS A 195 -11.37 -5.05 7.94
C HIS A 195 -12.14 -6.38 7.90
N ASN A 196 -11.84 -7.30 8.83
CA ASN A 196 -12.53 -8.58 8.93
C ASN A 196 -14.00 -8.44 9.36
N ILE A 197 -14.32 -7.48 10.24
CA ILE A 197 -15.70 -7.15 10.59
C ILE A 197 -16.44 -6.64 9.36
N LEU A 198 -15.82 -5.76 8.55
CA LEU A 198 -16.43 -5.26 7.32
C LEU A 198 -16.75 -6.41 6.35
N ALA A 199 -15.86 -7.38 6.18
CA ALA A 199 -16.15 -8.56 5.35
C ALA A 199 -17.37 -9.33 5.84
N LYS A 200 -17.48 -9.55 7.16
CA LYS A 200 -18.66 -10.20 7.75
C LYS A 200 -19.93 -9.37 7.63
N VAL A 201 -19.82 -8.04 7.72
CA VAL A 201 -20.95 -7.13 7.52
C VAL A 201 -21.44 -7.21 6.08
N ILE A 202 -20.55 -7.22 5.08
CA ILE A 202 -20.93 -7.36 3.67
C ILE A 202 -21.59 -8.72 3.40
N TYR A 203 -21.11 -9.78 4.06
CA TYR A 203 -21.73 -11.11 3.99
C TYR A 203 -23.16 -11.11 4.54
N ALA A 204 -23.40 -10.45 5.68
CA ALA A 204 -24.69 -10.47 6.36
C ALA A 204 -25.67 -9.40 5.84
N ASP A 205 -25.17 -8.24 5.44
CA ASP A 205 -25.92 -7.07 4.97
C ASP A 205 -25.28 -6.52 3.68
N PRO A 206 -25.65 -7.08 2.51
CA PRO A 206 -25.11 -6.70 1.22
C PRO A 206 -25.23 -5.19 0.93
N PRO A 207 -24.23 -4.58 0.25
CA PRO A 207 -24.35 -3.21 -0.23
C PRO A 207 -25.55 -3.02 -1.16
N ALA A 208 -26.15 -1.84 -1.12
CA ALA A 208 -27.31 -1.52 -1.95
C ALA A 208 -27.01 -1.72 -3.44
N GLY A 209 -27.83 -2.52 -4.13
CA GLY A 209 -27.67 -2.84 -5.56
C GLY A 209 -26.84 -4.08 -5.85
N VAL A 210 -26.28 -4.76 -4.85
CA VAL A 210 -25.52 -6.01 -5.02
C VAL A 210 -26.38 -7.22 -4.62
N PRO A 211 -26.59 -8.21 -5.50
CA PRO A 211 -27.28 -9.45 -5.15
C PRO A 211 -26.58 -10.20 -4.02
N ALA A 212 -27.36 -10.85 -3.14
CA ALA A 212 -26.83 -11.53 -1.95
C ALA A 212 -25.75 -12.58 -2.30
N GLU A 213 -25.96 -13.38 -3.36
CA GLU A 213 -25.00 -14.38 -3.83
C GLU A 213 -23.66 -13.76 -4.25
N GLN A 214 -23.69 -12.60 -4.91
CA GLN A 214 -22.46 -11.89 -5.32
C GLN A 214 -21.76 -11.25 -4.12
N ALA A 215 -22.52 -10.68 -3.20
CA ALA A 215 -22.00 -10.11 -1.96
C ALA A 215 -21.33 -11.19 -1.09
N GLU A 216 -21.91 -12.39 -1.03
CA GLU A 216 -21.34 -13.55 -0.34
C GLU A 216 -19.97 -13.91 -0.92
N ALA A 217 -19.89 -14.11 -2.24
CA ALA A 217 -18.65 -14.44 -2.91
C ALA A 217 -17.56 -13.38 -2.70
N GLY A 218 -17.89 -12.09 -2.84
CA GLY A 218 -16.93 -11.02 -2.62
C GLY A 218 -16.54 -10.82 -1.15
N ALA A 219 -17.45 -11.08 -0.21
CA ALA A 219 -17.13 -11.07 1.22
C ALA A 219 -16.16 -12.19 1.59
N LEU A 220 -16.35 -13.40 1.05
CA LEU A 220 -15.44 -14.52 1.27
C LEU A 220 -14.05 -14.23 0.68
N VAL A 221 -13.97 -13.68 -0.53
CA VAL A 221 -12.70 -13.24 -1.13
C VAL A 221 -12.04 -12.18 -0.26
N MET A 222 -12.78 -11.18 0.20
CA MET A 222 -12.23 -10.10 1.04
C MET A 222 -11.73 -10.63 2.38
N TYR A 223 -12.43 -11.57 2.99
CA TYR A 223 -12.06 -12.20 4.26
C TYR A 223 -10.80 -13.07 4.11
N TYR A 224 -10.83 -14.07 3.22
CA TYR A 224 -9.72 -15.02 3.08
C TYR A 224 -8.50 -14.41 2.36
N GLY A 225 -8.73 -13.65 1.30
CA GLY A 225 -7.67 -12.96 0.57
C GLY A 225 -7.02 -11.87 1.43
N GLY A 226 -7.83 -11.13 2.20
CA GLY A 226 -7.35 -10.19 3.20
C GLY A 226 -6.47 -10.86 4.25
N ALA A 227 -6.93 -11.98 4.82
CA ALA A 227 -6.18 -12.70 5.85
C ALA A 227 -4.76 -13.10 5.42
N VAL A 228 -4.54 -13.49 4.17
CA VAL A 228 -3.21 -13.81 3.64
C VAL A 228 -2.28 -12.59 3.66
N LEU A 229 -2.78 -11.43 3.22
CA LEU A 229 -2.02 -10.18 3.16
C LEU A 229 -1.78 -9.61 4.56
N GLU A 230 -2.80 -9.64 5.41
CA GLU A 230 -2.73 -9.25 6.82
C GLU A 230 -1.68 -10.09 7.56
N LEU A 231 -1.70 -11.42 7.36
CA LEU A 231 -0.72 -12.33 7.94
C LEU A 231 0.70 -12.00 7.47
N ALA A 232 0.89 -11.69 6.18
CA ALA A 232 2.18 -11.27 5.66
C ALA A 232 2.69 -9.99 6.38
N VAL A 233 1.83 -8.99 6.55
CA VAL A 233 2.16 -7.75 7.29
C VAL A 233 2.50 -8.06 8.74
N ILE A 234 1.71 -8.88 9.43
CA ILE A 234 1.92 -9.30 10.82
C ILE A 234 3.27 -10.02 10.95
N ILE A 235 3.57 -10.99 10.09
CA ILE A 235 4.85 -11.72 10.09
C ILE A 235 6.02 -10.75 9.94
N ILE A 236 5.94 -9.82 8.99
CA ILE A 236 6.98 -8.81 8.78
C ILE A 236 7.12 -7.92 10.01
N PHE A 237 6.02 -7.44 10.59
CA PHE A 237 6.00 -6.61 11.78
C PHE A 237 6.64 -7.29 12.98
N CYS A 238 6.23 -8.53 13.29
CA CYS A 238 6.77 -9.34 14.38
C CYS A 238 8.26 -9.66 14.16
N ARG A 239 8.67 -9.99 12.93
CA ARG A 239 10.08 -10.22 12.59
C ARG A 239 10.93 -8.97 12.76
N GLN A 240 10.39 -7.78 12.45
CA GLN A 240 11.06 -6.51 12.69
C GLN A 240 11.24 -6.24 14.17
N TRP A 241 10.20 -6.49 14.96
CA TRP A 241 10.24 -6.34 16.41
C TRP A 241 11.26 -7.27 17.06
N TYR A 242 11.18 -8.56 16.74
CA TYR A 242 12.09 -9.56 17.30
C TYR A 242 13.56 -9.21 17.02
N ARG A 243 13.87 -8.70 15.82
CA ARG A 243 15.23 -8.24 15.50
C ARG A 243 15.66 -6.96 16.23
N ALA A 244 14.72 -6.07 16.56
CA ALA A 244 15.01 -4.83 17.26
C ALA A 244 15.09 -5.02 18.79
N ALA A 245 14.34 -5.98 19.32
CA ALA A 245 14.30 -6.34 20.74
C ALA A 245 15.45 -7.26 21.16
N ARG A 246 16.21 -7.83 20.20
CA ARG A 246 17.44 -8.57 20.52
C ARG A 246 18.37 -7.64 21.32
N PRO A 247 18.80 -8.04 22.53
CA PRO A 247 19.85 -7.33 23.24
C PRO A 247 21.03 -7.21 22.28
N ARG A 248 21.46 -5.97 21.98
CA ARG A 248 22.82 -5.79 21.49
C ARG A 248 23.69 -6.34 22.61
N GLU A 249 24.27 -7.52 22.42
CA GLU A 249 25.45 -7.91 23.18
C GLU A 249 26.39 -6.72 23.09
N ARG A 250 26.45 -5.98 24.20
CA ARG A 250 27.26 -4.78 24.31
C ARG A 250 28.66 -5.21 23.91
N ALA A 251 29.29 -4.40 23.08
CA ALA A 251 30.72 -4.44 22.83
C ALA A 251 31.47 -4.32 24.19
N VAL A 252 31.60 -5.45 24.88
CA VAL A 252 32.36 -5.65 26.12
C VAL A 252 33.75 -6.21 25.81
N ALA A 253 34.06 -6.50 24.54
CA ALA A 253 35.41 -6.89 24.14
C ALA A 253 36.15 -5.72 23.48
N ALA A 254 37.30 -5.38 24.07
CA ALA A 254 38.43 -4.63 23.51
C ALA A 254 38.42 -3.08 23.62
N ARG A 255 38.75 -2.59 24.81
CA ARG A 255 39.93 -1.70 24.96
C ARG A 255 40.72 -2.09 26.21
N PRO A 256 41.86 -2.80 26.10
CA PRO A 256 42.85 -2.74 27.17
C PRO A 256 43.38 -1.29 27.20
N ARG A 257 43.34 -0.66 28.38
CA ARG A 257 44.12 0.54 28.64
C ARG A 257 45.60 0.13 28.55
N ALA A 258 46.32 0.67 27.58
CA ALA A 258 47.78 0.62 27.61
C ALA A 258 48.26 1.41 28.84
N ALA A 259 49.02 0.74 29.70
CA ALA A 259 49.82 1.35 30.76
C ALA A 259 51.21 1.66 30.21
#